data_AF-A0A5N5I7T3-F1
#
_entry.id   AF-A0A5N5I7T3-F1
#
_cell.length_a   1.000
_cell.length_b   1.000
_cell.length_c   1.000
_cell.angle_alpha   90.00
_cell.angle_beta   90.00
_cell.angle_gamma   90.00
#
_symmetry.space_group_name_H-M   'P 1'
#
loop_
_entity.id
_entity.type
_entity.pdbx_description
1 polymer ?
#
loop_
_entity_poly.entity_id
_entity_poly.type
_entity_poly.pdbx_seq_one_letter_code
_entity_poly.pdbx_strand_id
1 'polypeptide(L)'
;MSRKYARLCGGRPTVCLPIHPLSLRSKHTSRRRSGSVKATTDHNSTEFLNNISSSGDDDLSSTAEDVKSGNKIMVVVDSSLEAKGALEWALSHTVQSQDTIVLLHVAKPSKQQDSNGKTNLRAFELLHSMKNVCQRKRPGVNVEVALLEGKERGPRTVEEAKRQRVSLLVLGQKRKRSNWWQLITRWTRSRSSGEVFVEYCIQNAACMTIAVRRKSKKLGGYLITTKLHKNFWLLA
;
A
#
# COMPACT_ATOMS: atom_id res chain seq x y z
N MET A 1 -30.25 -53.71 41.71
CA MET A 1 -29.78 -54.92 41.01
C MET A 1 -29.49 -54.58 39.56
N SER A 2 -28.22 -54.66 39.17
CA SER A 2 -27.70 -54.33 37.84
C SER A 2 -28.24 -55.25 36.73
N ARG A 3 -28.51 -54.68 35.55
CA ARG A 3 -28.39 -55.39 34.26
C ARG A 3 -27.64 -54.53 33.25
N LYS A 4 -26.57 -55.13 32.72
CA LYS A 4 -25.58 -54.59 31.79
C LYS A 4 -26.14 -54.59 30.37
N TYR A 5 -25.82 -53.57 29.56
CA TYR A 5 -25.71 -53.70 28.09
C TYR A 5 -24.62 -52.77 27.54
N ALA A 6 -24.22 -53.08 26.31
CA ALA A 6 -22.84 -53.10 25.81
C ALA A 6 -22.20 -51.77 25.38
N ARG A 7 -20.86 -51.80 25.34
CA ARG A 7 -19.98 -50.82 24.70
C ARG A 7 -20.23 -50.76 23.20
N LEU A 8 -20.34 -49.56 22.66
CA LEU A 8 -20.10 -49.27 21.24
C LEU A 8 -19.00 -48.20 21.15
N CYS A 9 -17.83 -48.62 20.69
CA CYS A 9 -16.71 -47.75 20.35
C CYS A 9 -16.95 -47.15 18.96
N GLY A 10 -17.22 -45.85 18.88
CA GLY A 10 -17.26 -45.09 17.63
C GLY A 10 -15.91 -44.44 17.36
N GLY A 11 -15.09 -45.05 16.49
CA GLY A 11 -13.82 -44.51 16.01
C GLY A 11 -14.01 -43.30 15.08
N ARG A 12 -13.10 -42.33 15.16
CA ARG A 12 -13.00 -41.18 14.26
C ARG A 12 -12.33 -41.60 12.94
N PRO A 13 -12.80 -41.19 11.75
CA PRO A 13 -12.06 -41.40 10.52
C PRO A 13 -10.89 -40.41 10.42
N THR A 14 -9.66 -40.92 10.45
CA THR A 14 -8.43 -40.20 10.07
C THR A 14 -8.32 -40.14 8.55
N VAL A 15 -8.32 -38.94 7.98
CA VAL A 15 -8.01 -38.71 6.57
C VAL A 15 -6.50 -38.57 6.43
N CYS A 16 -5.87 -39.52 5.73
CA CYS A 16 -4.46 -39.48 5.35
C CYS A 16 -4.30 -38.67 4.06
N LEU A 17 -3.43 -37.66 4.06
CA LEU A 17 -3.00 -36.95 2.85
C LEU A 17 -1.61 -37.46 2.42
N PRO A 18 -1.37 -37.71 1.12
CA PRO A 18 -0.06 -38.15 0.63
C PRO A 18 0.96 -37.01 0.68
N ILE A 19 2.10 -37.26 1.32
CA ILE A 19 3.27 -36.37 1.34
C ILE A 19 4.13 -36.74 0.12
N HIS A 20 4.27 -35.81 -0.83
CA HIS A 20 5.27 -35.93 -1.89
C HIS A 20 6.66 -35.55 -1.32
N PRO A 21 7.69 -36.40 -1.46
CA PRO A 21 9.05 -36.03 -1.09
C PRO A 21 9.66 -35.13 -2.17
N LEU A 22 9.99 -33.88 -1.81
CA LEU A 22 10.84 -33.05 -2.67
C LEU A 22 12.29 -33.48 -2.49
N SER A 23 12.80 -34.15 -3.52
CA SER A 23 14.19 -34.56 -3.71
C SER A 23 15.15 -33.37 -3.54
N LEU A 24 16.08 -33.54 -2.59
CA LEU A 24 17.32 -32.79 -2.49
C LEU A 24 18.17 -33.03 -3.74
N ARG A 25 18.43 -31.97 -4.52
CA ARG A 25 19.50 -31.97 -5.53
C ARG A 25 20.59 -31.00 -5.13
N SER A 26 21.67 -31.59 -4.63
CA SER A 26 22.98 -31.00 -4.35
C SER A 26 23.62 -30.39 -5.62
N LYS A 27 24.23 -29.21 -5.46
CA LYS A 27 25.38 -28.75 -6.26
C LYS A 27 26.40 -28.03 -5.36
N HIS A 28 27.41 -28.79 -4.95
CA HIS A 28 28.78 -28.33 -4.66
C HIS A 28 29.40 -27.75 -5.97
N THR A 29 30.35 -26.81 -6.07
CA THR A 29 31.27 -26.09 -5.18
C THR A 29 31.73 -24.79 -5.88
N SER A 30 32.08 -23.74 -5.15
CA SER A 30 33.33 -22.99 -5.42
C SER A 30 33.72 -22.13 -4.21
N ARG A 31 34.95 -22.36 -3.74
CA ARG A 31 35.63 -21.69 -2.63
C ARG A 31 36.21 -20.34 -3.06
N ARG A 32 36.22 -19.38 -2.11
CA ARG A 32 37.23 -18.34 -1.77
C ARG A 32 36.44 -17.12 -1.25
N ARG A 33 36.81 -16.39 -0.20
CA ARG A 33 37.96 -16.39 0.72
C ARG A 33 37.48 -15.64 1.98
N SER A 34 38.00 -16.04 3.13
CA SER A 34 37.75 -15.44 4.45
C SER A 34 38.07 -13.95 4.52
N GLY A 35 37.24 -13.21 5.26
CA GLY A 35 37.52 -11.86 5.76
C GLY A 35 36.83 -11.71 7.12
N SER A 36 37.61 -11.89 8.19
CA SER A 36 37.23 -11.71 9.59
C SER A 36 37.36 -10.23 9.94
N VAL A 37 36.30 -9.57 10.41
CA VAL A 37 36.42 -8.34 11.21
C VAL A 37 35.47 -8.43 12.40
N LYS A 38 36.06 -8.20 13.57
CA LYS A 38 35.47 -8.25 14.91
C LYS A 38 34.59 -7.02 15.17
N ALA A 39 33.71 -7.20 16.14
CA ALA A 39 32.81 -6.22 16.74
C ALA A 39 33.49 -4.94 17.25
N THR A 40 32.76 -3.83 17.22
CA THR A 40 32.74 -2.86 18.31
C THR A 40 31.32 -2.32 18.50
N THR A 41 30.86 -2.42 19.74
CA THR A 41 29.72 -1.73 20.33
C THR A 41 30.10 -0.27 20.53
N ASP A 42 29.27 0.69 20.14
CA ASP A 42 29.31 2.04 20.69
C ASP A 42 27.89 2.55 20.95
N HIS A 43 27.61 2.78 22.24
CA HIS A 43 26.51 3.58 22.73
C HIS A 43 26.90 5.06 22.64
N ASN A 44 26.03 5.91 22.10
CA ASN A 44 25.75 7.19 22.78
C ASN A 44 24.45 7.82 22.27
N SER A 45 23.61 8.15 23.24
CA SER A 45 22.37 8.90 23.11
C SER A 45 22.68 10.41 23.20
N THR A 46 21.73 11.24 22.71
CA THR A 46 21.35 12.58 23.23
C THR A 46 22.40 13.72 23.02
N GLU A 47 22.17 14.96 22.55
CA GLU A 47 21.00 15.84 22.34
C GLU A 47 21.36 17.04 21.42
N PHE A 48 20.32 17.83 21.04
CA PHE A 48 20.26 19.29 20.73
C PHE A 48 21.24 19.89 19.68
N LEU A 49 20.79 20.72 18.73
CA LEU A 49 20.43 22.12 18.95
C LEU A 49 19.40 22.65 17.93
N ASN A 50 18.38 23.35 18.45
CA ASN A 50 17.65 24.44 17.78
C ASN A 50 18.35 25.77 18.12
N ASN A 51 18.45 26.69 17.14
CA ASN A 51 18.31 28.16 17.24
C ASN A 51 19.04 28.87 16.08
N ILE A 52 18.70 30.06 15.56
CA ILE A 52 17.49 30.91 15.43
C ILE A 52 17.99 32.15 14.62
N SER A 53 17.26 32.58 13.56
CA SER A 53 17.12 33.94 12.94
C SER A 53 18.37 34.78 12.52
N SER A 54 18.38 35.73 11.58
CA SER A 54 17.37 36.56 10.90
C SER A 54 18.00 37.39 9.74
N SER A 55 17.16 38.13 9.00
CA SER A 55 17.42 39.24 8.02
C SER A 55 18.04 38.85 6.67
N GLY A 56 17.59 39.29 5.50
CA GLY A 56 16.60 40.30 5.08
C GLY A 56 17.03 40.79 3.68
N ASP A 57 16.05 41.07 2.81
CA ASP A 57 16.10 41.98 1.64
C ASP A 57 16.41 41.38 0.25
N ASP A 58 15.30 41.09 -0.47
CA ASP A 58 14.91 41.62 -1.78
C ASP A 58 15.93 41.67 -2.92
N ASP A 59 15.82 40.77 -3.92
CA ASP A 59 15.73 41.26 -5.30
C ASP A 59 15.00 40.29 -6.25
N LEU A 60 14.21 40.92 -7.10
CA LEU A 60 13.23 40.37 -8.02
C LEU A 60 13.92 39.98 -9.33
N SER A 61 14.16 38.69 -9.53
CA SER A 61 14.32 38.12 -10.87
C SER A 61 13.84 36.67 -10.90
N SER A 62 12.52 36.49 -10.93
CA SER A 62 11.92 35.21 -11.25
C SER A 62 12.10 34.91 -12.75
N THR A 63 13.33 34.60 -13.16
CA THR A 63 13.51 33.66 -14.26
C THR A 63 13.15 32.30 -13.69
N ALA A 64 11.86 31.95 -13.77
CA ALA A 64 11.41 30.60 -13.49
C ALA A 64 11.99 29.72 -14.61
N GLU A 65 13.22 29.27 -14.38
CA GLU A 65 13.81 28.10 -15.01
C GLU A 65 12.72 27.03 -15.01
N ASP A 66 12.20 26.72 -16.20
CA ASP A 66 11.35 25.55 -16.46
C ASP A 66 12.22 24.31 -16.24
N VAL A 67 12.56 24.04 -14.98
CA VAL A 67 12.97 22.72 -14.55
C VAL A 67 11.75 21.87 -14.82
N LYS A 68 11.76 21.16 -15.96
CA LYS A 68 10.78 20.15 -16.34
C LYS A 68 10.56 19.20 -15.17
N SER A 69 9.63 19.57 -14.30
CA SER A 69 9.29 18.86 -13.10
C SER A 69 8.37 17.74 -13.56
N GLY A 70 8.80 16.50 -13.38
CA GLY A 70 7.99 15.36 -13.76
C GLY A 70 6.67 15.33 -12.99
N ASN A 71 5.78 14.42 -13.39
CA ASN A 71 4.46 14.31 -12.79
C ASN A 71 4.58 13.98 -11.30
N LYS A 72 3.79 14.66 -10.46
CA LYS A 72 3.60 14.26 -9.07
C LYS A 72 2.40 13.30 -9.01
N ILE A 73 2.69 12.01 -8.79
CA ILE A 73 1.73 10.92 -8.77
C ILE A 73 1.56 10.45 -7.33
N MET A 74 0.34 10.48 -6.81
CA MET A 74 0.06 10.00 -5.45
C MET A 74 -0.64 8.65 -5.48
N VAL A 75 -0.15 7.71 -4.68
CA VAL A 75 -0.72 6.36 -4.54
C VAL A 75 -1.16 6.16 -3.09
N VAL A 76 -2.44 5.86 -2.90
CA VAL A 76 -2.96 5.51 -1.56
C VAL A 76 -2.59 4.08 -1.23
N VAL A 77 -1.85 3.90 -0.15
CA VAL A 77 -1.38 2.60 0.32
C VAL A 77 -2.01 2.19 1.64
N ASP A 78 -2.34 0.91 1.76
CA ASP A 78 -2.71 0.24 3.00
C ASP A 78 -2.23 -1.23 2.93
N SER A 79 -2.53 -2.02 3.97
CA SER A 79 -2.12 -3.43 4.02
C SER A 79 -2.86 -4.34 3.03
N SER A 80 -3.82 -3.82 2.26
CA SER A 80 -4.64 -4.59 1.34
C SER A 80 -3.89 -5.00 0.07
N LEU A 81 -4.38 -6.06 -0.58
CA LEU A 81 -3.85 -6.51 -1.87
C LEU A 81 -4.22 -5.55 -3.00
N GLU A 82 -5.35 -4.87 -2.86
CA GLU A 82 -5.83 -3.87 -3.80
C GLU A 82 -4.89 -2.68 -3.89
N ALA A 83 -4.45 -2.16 -2.73
CA ALA A 83 -3.51 -1.05 -2.68
C ALA A 83 -2.15 -1.45 -3.27
N LYS A 84 -1.65 -2.64 -2.94
CA LYS A 84 -0.42 -3.18 -3.54
C LYS A 84 -0.55 -3.30 -5.07
N GLY A 85 -1.66 -3.84 -5.56
CA GLY A 85 -1.91 -3.97 -6.99
C GLY A 85 -2.00 -2.63 -7.71
N ALA A 86 -2.54 -1.61 -7.05
CA ALA A 86 -2.59 -0.25 -7.59
C ALA A 86 -1.19 0.39 -7.67
N LEU A 87 -0.35 0.20 -6.66
CA LEU A 87 1.05 0.64 -6.68
C LEU A 87 1.84 -0.05 -7.80
N GLU A 88 1.68 -1.37 -7.95
CA GLU A 88 2.33 -2.12 -9.03
C GLU A 88 1.90 -1.64 -10.41
N TRP A 89 0.60 -1.37 -10.58
CA TRP A 89 0.08 -0.82 -11.83
C TRP A 89 0.70 0.55 -12.14
N ALA A 90 0.72 1.47 -11.16
CA ALA A 90 1.29 2.80 -11.33
C ALA A 90 2.77 2.75 -11.73
N LEU A 91 3.58 1.96 -11.02
CA LEU A 91 5.01 1.78 -11.32
C LEU A 91 5.26 1.21 -12.72
N SER A 92 4.34 0.40 -13.24
CA SER A 92 4.51 -0.26 -14.54
C SER A 92 3.98 0.57 -15.71
N HIS A 93 2.92 1.35 -15.52
CA HIS A 93 2.19 1.99 -16.63
C HIS A 93 2.19 3.52 -16.61
N THR A 94 2.43 4.17 -15.48
CA THR A 94 2.27 5.64 -15.37
C THR A 94 3.54 6.36 -14.97
N VAL A 95 4.38 5.73 -14.13
CA VAL A 95 5.57 6.38 -13.56
C VAL A 95 6.75 6.37 -14.55
N GLN A 96 7.33 7.54 -14.76
CA GLN A 96 8.57 7.79 -15.50
C GLN A 96 9.70 8.26 -14.56
N SER A 97 10.94 8.29 -15.05
CA SER A 97 12.13 8.56 -14.21
C SER A 97 12.13 9.96 -13.57
N GLN A 98 11.61 10.96 -14.25
CA GLN A 98 11.53 12.34 -13.77
C GLN A 98 10.36 12.58 -12.81
N ASP A 99 9.45 11.61 -12.68
CA ASP A 99 8.24 11.75 -11.86
C ASP A 99 8.57 11.61 -10.36
N THR A 100 7.67 12.17 -9.54
CA THR A 100 7.69 11.99 -8.09
C THR A 100 6.49 11.16 -7.66
N ILE A 101 6.74 10.07 -6.94
CA ILE A 101 5.68 9.25 -6.32
C ILE A 101 5.50 9.69 -4.87
N VAL A 102 4.26 9.97 -4.49
CA VAL A 102 3.85 10.19 -3.10
C VAL A 102 3.10 8.97 -2.60
N LEU A 103 3.68 8.26 -1.62
CA LEU A 103 3.01 7.13 -0.95
C LEU A 103 2.19 7.65 0.23
N LEU A 104 0.87 7.60 0.12
CA LEU A 104 -0.03 8.15 1.13
C LEU A 104 -0.70 7.05 1.95
N HIS A 105 -0.57 7.08 3.28
CA HIS A 105 -1.38 6.29 4.20
C HIS A 105 -2.25 7.21 5.07
N VAL A 106 -3.52 6.85 5.25
CA VAL A 106 -4.43 7.52 6.18
C VAL A 106 -4.74 6.59 7.34
N ALA A 107 -4.09 6.83 8.47
CA ALA A 107 -4.31 6.15 9.73
C ALA A 107 -5.62 6.62 10.38
N LYS A 108 -6.32 5.68 11.04
CA LYS A 108 -7.52 6.01 11.80
C LYS A 108 -7.08 6.50 13.19
N PRO A 109 -7.66 7.59 13.71
CA PRO A 109 -7.40 8.02 15.08
C PRO A 109 -7.88 6.92 16.03
N SER A 110 -6.97 6.38 16.84
CA SER A 110 -7.32 5.41 17.87
C SER A 110 -7.81 6.13 19.12
N LYS A 111 -8.89 5.63 19.74
CA LYS A 111 -9.42 6.19 21.00
C LYS A 111 -8.56 5.86 22.24
N GLN A 112 -7.58 4.97 22.11
CA GLN A 112 -6.69 4.54 23.19
C GLN A 112 -5.28 5.09 22.96
N GLN A 113 -4.80 5.87 23.92
CA GLN A 113 -3.54 6.61 23.87
C GLN A 113 -2.33 5.68 23.67
N ASP A 114 -2.36 4.47 24.23
CA ASP A 114 -1.27 3.48 24.11
C ASP A 114 -1.21 2.77 22.74
N SER A 115 -2.35 2.69 22.05
CA SER A 115 -2.44 1.99 20.75
C SER A 115 -2.03 2.87 19.56
N ASN A 116 -1.95 4.19 19.78
CA ASN A 116 -1.66 5.15 18.71
C ASN A 116 -0.22 4.99 18.22
N GLY A 117 0.74 4.89 19.15
CA GLY A 117 2.15 4.65 18.82
C GLY A 117 2.34 3.37 18.00
N LYS A 118 1.70 2.26 18.40
CA LYS A 118 1.78 0.98 17.67
C LYS A 118 1.17 1.06 16.26
N THR A 119 0.08 1.79 16.10
CA THR A 119 -0.59 1.94 14.79
C THR A 119 0.27 2.78 13.83
N ASN A 120 0.85 3.86 14.33
CA ASN A 120 1.76 4.71 13.56
C ASN A 120 3.04 3.98 13.17
N LEU A 121 3.63 3.18 14.07
CA LEU A 121 4.77 2.32 13.75
C LEU A 121 4.46 1.37 12.58
N ARG A 122 3.31 0.67 12.62
CA ARG A 122 2.90 -0.21 11.51
C ARG A 122 2.67 0.54 10.20
N ALA A 123 2.15 1.77 10.27
CA ALA A 123 1.96 2.61 9.11
C ALA A 123 3.31 3.02 8.50
N PHE A 124 4.29 3.41 9.32
CA PHE A 124 5.65 3.71 8.87
C PHE A 124 6.36 2.48 8.28
N GLU A 125 6.25 1.32 8.92
CA GLU A 125 6.79 0.05 8.39
C GLU A 125 6.19 -0.26 7.01
N LEU A 126 4.88 -0.09 6.85
CA LEU A 126 4.19 -0.28 5.57
C LEU A 126 4.70 0.71 4.52
N LEU A 127 4.75 2.00 4.84
CA LEU A 127 5.19 3.05 3.92
C LEU A 127 6.65 2.84 3.50
N HIS A 128 7.52 2.49 4.45
CA HIS A 128 8.91 2.15 4.17
C HIS A 128 9.03 0.91 3.27
N SER A 129 8.25 -0.14 3.55
CA SER A 129 8.21 -1.33 2.70
C SER A 129 7.80 -1.01 1.26
N MET A 130 6.77 -0.17 1.08
CA MET A 130 6.31 0.26 -0.23
C MET A 130 7.31 1.20 -0.92
N LYS A 131 7.99 2.08 -0.18
CA LYS A 131 9.08 2.91 -0.70
C LYS A 131 10.20 2.07 -1.30
N ASN A 132 10.61 1.00 -0.60
CA ASN A 132 11.59 0.05 -1.10
C ASN A 132 11.12 -0.68 -2.36
N VAL A 133 9.81 -0.92 -2.53
CA VAL A 133 9.27 -1.49 -3.77
C VAL A 133 9.40 -0.49 -4.93
N CYS A 134 9.07 0.78 -4.70
CA CYS A 134 9.23 1.84 -5.71
C CYS A 134 10.69 1.96 -6.16
N GLN A 135 11.62 2.12 -5.21
CA GLN A 135 13.05 2.31 -5.51
C GLN A 135 13.66 1.10 -6.24
N ARG A 136 13.25 -0.13 -5.88
CA ARG A 136 13.73 -1.33 -6.59
C ARG A 136 13.20 -1.45 -8.01
N LYS A 137 11.92 -1.11 -8.24
CA LYS A 137 11.31 -1.20 -9.58
C LYS A 137 11.69 -0.01 -10.47
N ARG A 138 11.95 1.15 -9.88
CA ARG A 138 12.25 2.42 -10.56
C ARG A 138 13.31 3.21 -9.75
N PRO A 139 14.61 2.90 -9.90
CA PRO A 139 15.68 3.49 -9.09
C PRO A 139 15.93 4.99 -9.34
N GLY A 140 15.45 5.55 -10.45
CA GLY A 140 15.59 6.98 -10.76
C GLY A 140 14.44 7.87 -10.26
N VAL A 141 13.38 7.29 -9.71
CA VAL A 141 12.17 8.01 -9.32
C VAL A 141 12.29 8.57 -7.91
N ASN A 142 11.86 9.82 -7.72
CA ASN A 142 11.74 10.39 -6.39
C ASN A 142 10.54 9.78 -5.65
N VAL A 143 10.73 9.34 -4.40
CA VAL A 143 9.68 8.69 -3.61
C VAL A 143 9.51 9.39 -2.27
N GLU A 144 8.41 10.13 -2.17
CA GLU A 144 7.93 10.81 -0.97
C GLU A 144 6.96 9.90 -0.20
N VAL A 145 6.86 10.12 1.11
CA VAL A 145 5.98 9.38 2.02
C VAL A 145 5.14 10.37 2.79
N ALA A 146 3.83 10.16 2.84
CA ALA A 146 2.88 10.97 3.58
C ALA A 146 2.02 10.08 4.50
N LEU A 147 2.04 10.37 5.79
CA LEU A 147 1.16 9.76 6.78
C LEU A 147 0.18 10.82 7.28
N LEU A 148 -1.11 10.53 7.15
CA LEU A 148 -2.18 11.39 7.66
C LEU A 148 -2.97 10.64 8.73
N GLU A 149 -3.50 11.38 9.69
CA GLU A 149 -4.48 10.88 10.64
C GLU A 149 -5.87 11.45 10.31
N GLY A 150 -6.89 10.60 10.29
CA GLY A 150 -8.24 11.06 10.02
C GLY A 150 -9.30 9.98 10.20
N LYS A 151 -10.47 10.39 10.71
CA LYS A 151 -11.64 9.50 10.85
C LYS A 151 -12.12 9.01 9.48
N GLU A 152 -12.11 9.89 8.48
CA GLU A 152 -12.55 9.61 7.12
C GLU A 152 -11.38 9.68 6.14
N ARG A 153 -11.15 8.57 5.43
CA ARG A 153 -10.04 8.46 4.48
C ARG A 153 -10.23 9.35 3.25
N GLY A 154 -11.47 9.46 2.76
CA GLY A 154 -11.82 10.13 1.50
C GLY A 154 -11.46 11.62 1.50
N PRO A 155 -12.06 12.42 2.38
CA PRO A 155 -11.77 13.84 2.48
C PRO A 155 -10.28 14.14 2.68
N ARG A 156 -9.62 13.43 3.61
CA ARG A 156 -8.18 13.60 3.87
C ARG A 156 -7.31 13.32 2.65
N THR A 157 -7.63 12.27 1.91
CA THR A 157 -6.89 11.92 0.68
C THR A 157 -7.04 12.99 -0.39
N VAL A 158 -8.26 13.48 -0.59
CA VAL A 158 -8.57 14.51 -1.59
C VAL A 158 -7.92 15.86 -1.22
N GLU A 159 -8.01 16.23 0.05
CA GLU A 159 -7.37 17.42 0.61
C GLU A 159 -5.85 17.38 0.41
N GLU A 160 -5.23 16.25 0.71
CA GLU A 160 -3.79 16.06 0.51
C GLU A 160 -3.38 16.11 -0.97
N ALA A 161 -4.17 15.50 -1.85
CA ALA A 161 -3.91 15.52 -3.28
C ALA A 161 -3.88 16.94 -3.82
N LYS A 162 -4.84 17.76 -3.36
CA LYS A 162 -4.94 19.17 -3.70
C LYS A 162 -3.77 19.96 -3.12
N ARG A 163 -3.43 19.73 -1.85
CA ARG A 163 -2.34 20.42 -1.14
C ARG A 163 -1.00 20.20 -1.82
N GLN A 164 -0.69 18.96 -2.20
CA GLN A 164 0.56 18.61 -2.87
C GLN A 164 0.54 18.86 -4.39
N ARG A 165 -0.56 19.39 -4.94
CA ARG A 165 -0.75 19.63 -6.38
C ARG A 165 -0.44 18.40 -7.24
N VAL A 166 -0.93 17.25 -6.78
CA VAL A 166 -0.78 15.95 -7.46
C VAL A 166 -1.49 16.01 -8.82
N SER A 167 -0.85 15.54 -9.88
CA SER A 167 -1.46 15.47 -11.22
C SER A 167 -2.30 14.19 -11.40
N LEU A 168 -1.90 13.09 -10.77
CA LEU A 168 -2.58 11.79 -10.81
C LEU A 168 -2.71 11.14 -9.43
N LEU A 169 -3.94 10.84 -9.02
CA LEU A 169 -4.26 10.07 -7.81
C LEU A 169 -4.63 8.63 -8.16
N VAL A 170 -3.92 7.66 -7.59
CA VAL A 170 -4.13 6.22 -7.82
C VAL A 170 -4.66 5.54 -6.56
N LEU A 171 -5.75 4.78 -6.71
CA LEU A 171 -6.46 4.12 -5.62
C LEU A 171 -6.62 2.61 -5.88
N GLY A 172 -6.45 1.80 -4.83
CA GLY A 172 -6.81 0.37 -4.87
C GLY A 172 -8.32 0.17 -4.84
N GLN A 173 -8.89 -0.41 -5.88
CA GLN A 173 -10.32 -0.73 -5.96
C GLN A 173 -10.57 -2.19 -5.54
N LYS A 174 -11.47 -2.38 -4.57
CA LYS A 174 -11.90 -3.72 -4.15
C LYS A 174 -12.62 -4.45 -5.27
N ARG A 175 -12.32 -5.74 -5.40
CA ARG A 175 -13.04 -6.62 -6.31
C ARG A 175 -14.49 -6.74 -5.81
N LYS A 176 -15.44 -6.49 -6.70
CA LYS A 176 -16.84 -6.85 -6.47
C LYS A 176 -16.91 -8.38 -6.29
N ARG A 177 -17.35 -8.83 -5.10
CA ARG A 177 -17.63 -10.26 -4.86
C ARG A 177 -18.87 -10.67 -5.66
N SER A 178 -19.13 -11.98 -5.77
CA SER A 178 -20.22 -12.52 -6.58
C SER A 178 -21.56 -11.84 -6.27
N ASN A 179 -22.48 -11.85 -7.24
CA ASN A 179 -23.80 -11.25 -7.12
C ASN A 179 -24.53 -11.71 -5.84
N TRP A 180 -24.28 -12.93 -5.36
CA TRP A 180 -24.80 -13.45 -4.10
C TRP A 180 -24.27 -12.71 -2.86
N TRP A 181 -22.96 -12.46 -2.79
CA TRP A 181 -22.38 -11.65 -1.71
C TRP A 181 -22.85 -10.20 -1.77
N GLN A 182 -23.07 -9.65 -2.97
CA GLN A 182 -23.62 -8.31 -3.14
C GLN A 182 -25.06 -8.21 -2.61
N LEU A 183 -25.89 -9.21 -2.91
CA LEU A 183 -27.24 -9.33 -2.37
C LEU A 183 -27.18 -9.42 -0.84
N ILE A 184 -26.35 -10.29 -0.26
CA ILE A 184 -26.18 -10.37 1.20
C ILE A 184 -25.74 -9.02 1.79
N THR A 185 -24.76 -8.33 1.20
CA THR A 185 -24.34 -7.00 1.68
C THR A 185 -25.42 -5.92 1.53
N ARG A 186 -26.35 -6.07 0.59
CA ARG A 186 -27.49 -5.16 0.42
C ARG A 186 -28.47 -5.29 1.60
N TRP A 187 -28.66 -6.50 2.10
CA TRP A 187 -29.51 -6.76 3.26
C TRP A 187 -28.87 -6.27 4.55
N THR A 188 -27.53 -6.29 4.64
CA THR A 188 -26.82 -5.75 5.81
C THR A 188 -26.58 -4.23 5.74
N ARG A 189 -27.09 -3.53 4.70
CA ARG A 189 -26.84 -2.09 4.42
C ARG A 189 -25.36 -1.68 4.44
N SER A 190 -24.44 -2.64 4.42
CA SER A 190 -23.01 -2.39 4.59
C SER A 190 -22.36 -2.30 3.22
N ARG A 191 -22.34 -1.08 2.64
CA ARG A 191 -21.37 -0.81 1.56
C ARG A 191 -19.99 -0.99 2.14
N SER A 192 -19.11 -1.71 1.44
CA SER A 192 -17.75 -1.89 1.92
C SER A 192 -17.10 -0.50 2.05
N SER A 193 -16.54 -0.19 3.21
CA SER A 193 -15.90 1.12 3.49
C SER A 193 -14.87 1.53 2.42
N GLY A 194 -14.25 0.56 1.75
CA GLY A 194 -13.32 0.81 0.64
C GLY A 194 -14.00 1.25 -0.66
N GLU A 195 -15.19 0.74 -0.99
CA GLU A 195 -15.92 1.15 -2.20
C GLU A 195 -16.43 2.60 -2.07
N VAL A 196 -16.97 2.96 -0.90
CA VAL A 196 -17.40 4.32 -0.59
C VAL A 196 -16.22 5.30 -0.65
N PHE A 197 -15.08 4.92 -0.06
CA PHE A 197 -13.85 5.72 -0.09
C PHE A 197 -13.38 6.01 -1.52
N VAL A 198 -13.28 4.97 -2.37
CA VAL A 198 -12.80 5.12 -3.74
C VAL A 198 -13.75 5.97 -4.58
N GLU A 199 -15.06 5.73 -4.47
CA GLU A 199 -16.08 6.49 -5.19
C GLU A 199 -16.07 7.97 -4.79
N TYR A 200 -15.92 8.26 -3.49
CA TYR A 200 -15.76 9.63 -3.00
C TYR A 200 -14.55 10.32 -3.63
N CYS A 201 -13.38 9.68 -3.63
CA CYS A 201 -12.17 10.30 -4.18
C CYS A 201 -12.29 10.57 -5.68
N ILE A 202 -12.85 9.65 -6.47
CA ILE A 202 -13.05 9.83 -7.92
C ILE A 202 -13.96 11.05 -8.20
N GLN A 203 -14.97 11.27 -7.37
CA GLN A 203 -15.94 12.35 -7.56
C GLN A 203 -15.38 13.72 -7.14
N ASN A 204 -14.69 13.76 -6.00
CA ASN A 204 -14.33 14.99 -5.30
C ASN A 204 -12.87 15.46 -5.53
N ALA A 205 -11.99 14.59 -6.01
CA ALA A 205 -10.63 14.99 -6.34
C ALA A 205 -10.62 16.00 -7.50
N ALA A 206 -9.80 17.04 -7.36
CA ALA A 206 -9.57 18.03 -8.42
C ALA A 206 -8.64 17.50 -9.53
N CYS A 207 -7.79 16.51 -9.21
CA CYS A 207 -6.84 15.91 -10.14
C CYS A 207 -7.39 14.65 -10.82
N MET A 208 -6.70 14.18 -11.86
CA MET A 208 -7.04 12.92 -12.51
C MET A 208 -6.98 11.80 -11.47
N THR A 209 -8.08 11.06 -11.31
CA THR A 209 -8.18 10.01 -10.29
C THR A 209 -8.55 8.68 -10.93
N ILE A 210 -7.73 7.68 -10.63
CA ILE A 210 -7.79 6.35 -11.22
C ILE A 210 -7.89 5.32 -10.09
N ALA A 211 -8.95 4.53 -10.13
CA ALA A 211 -9.10 3.38 -9.26
C ALA A 211 -8.80 2.10 -10.03
N VAL A 212 -7.91 1.28 -9.46
CA VAL A 212 -7.28 0.15 -10.13
C VAL A 212 -7.62 -1.14 -9.40
N ARG A 213 -8.02 -2.16 -10.16
CA ARG A 213 -8.18 -3.53 -9.64
C ARG A 213 -7.64 -4.56 -10.60
N ARG A 214 -7.15 -5.69 -10.07
CA ARG A 214 -6.75 -6.82 -10.92
C ARG A 214 -7.98 -7.47 -11.56
N LYS A 215 -7.93 -7.70 -12.88
CA LYS A 215 -9.04 -8.32 -13.64
C LYS A 215 -9.21 -9.78 -13.23
N SER A 216 -8.15 -10.57 -13.34
CA SER A 216 -8.16 -11.97 -12.93
C SER A 216 -6.82 -12.37 -12.32
N LYS A 217 -6.83 -13.47 -11.55
CA LYS A 217 -5.60 -14.06 -11.01
C LYS A 217 -4.83 -14.87 -12.07
N LYS A 218 -5.50 -15.38 -13.10
CA LYS A 218 -4.94 -16.32 -14.09
C LYS A 218 -4.46 -15.64 -15.37
N LEU A 219 -5.25 -14.71 -15.90
CA LEU A 219 -5.07 -14.07 -17.20
C LEU A 219 -4.40 -12.68 -17.12
N GLY A 220 -3.91 -12.29 -15.94
CA GLY A 220 -3.30 -10.97 -15.73
C GLY A 220 -4.27 -9.80 -15.95
N GLY A 221 -3.68 -8.61 -16.13
CA GLY A 221 -4.38 -7.38 -16.48
C GLY A 221 -5.07 -6.63 -15.33
N TYR A 222 -5.37 -5.35 -15.61
CA TYR A 222 -5.99 -4.42 -14.67
C TYR A 222 -7.28 -3.83 -15.26
N LEU A 223 -8.30 -3.68 -14.42
CA LEU A 223 -9.47 -2.89 -14.72
C LEU A 223 -9.33 -1.54 -14.04
N ILE A 224 -9.69 -0.51 -14.79
CA ILE A 224 -9.58 0.87 -14.35
C ILE A 224 -10.96 1.51 -14.28
N THR A 225 -11.16 2.27 -13.23
CA THR A 225 -12.33 3.12 -13.04
C THR A 225 -11.85 4.56 -12.87
N THR A 226 -12.43 5.46 -13.65
CA THR A 226 -12.24 6.91 -13.59
C THR A 226 -13.59 7.58 -13.37
N LYS A 227 -13.60 8.92 -13.32
CA LYS A 227 -14.83 9.70 -13.23
C LYS A 227 -15.76 9.48 -14.43
N LEU A 228 -15.19 9.34 -15.62
CA LEU A 228 -15.94 9.23 -16.88
C LEU A 228 -16.24 7.79 -17.27
N HIS A 229 -15.27 6.89 -17.09
CA HIS A 229 -15.35 5.51 -17.57
C HIS A 229 -15.15 4.52 -16.44
N LYS A 230 -16.02 3.50 -16.37
CA LYS A 230 -15.98 2.46 -15.35
C LYS A 230 -15.53 1.13 -15.92
N ASN A 231 -14.60 0.48 -15.22
CA ASN A 231 -14.10 -0.87 -15.52
C ASN A 231 -13.59 -1.08 -16.95
N PHE A 232 -12.97 -0.07 -17.57
CA PHE A 232 -12.32 -0.28 -18.85
C PHE A 232 -11.02 -1.05 -18.63
N TRP A 233 -10.71 -1.93 -19.58
CA TRP A 233 -9.54 -2.78 -19.54
C TRP A 233 -8.45 -2.12 -20.38
N LEU A 234 -7.33 -1.75 -19.75
CA LEU A 234 -6.12 -1.44 -20.50
C LEU A 234 -5.47 -2.78 -20.88
N LEU A 235 -5.24 -2.98 -22.17
CA LEU A 235 -4.39 -4.06 -22.65
C LEU A 235 -2.99 -3.84 -22.09
N ALA A 236 -2.44 -4.91 -21.51
CA ALA A 236 -1.09 -4.92 -20.94
C ALA A 236 -0.03 -4.92 -22.04
#